data_AF-A0A5E4NJU8-F1
#
_entry.id   AF-A0A5E4NJU8-F1
#
_cell.length_a   1.000
_cell.length_b   1.000
_cell.length_c   1.000
_cell.angle_alpha   90.00
_cell.angle_beta   90.00
_cell.angle_gamma   90.00
#
_symmetry.space_group_name_H-M   'P 1'
#
loop_
_entity.id
_entity.type
_entity.pdbx_description
1 polymer ?
#
loop_
_entity_poly.entity_id
_entity_poly.type
_entity_poly.pdbx_seq_one_letter_code
_entity_poly.pdbx_strand_id
1 'polypeptide(L)'
;MPEPASSEKDYRMKKRSLAGNIALGLFVLALVFVFIAFFSTSWIVSDPRITGAKLESFGLWTHCFRSLPDPNDPAERRFFVGCHWIFDPFTKGYDEIKGFLLPFYIVATQFFYTITFLGTFLSAIGSSMFLLCCTPEEKRFIQITFALGITLVVSGICAAIAVLIFALFANRPGWMPGHENNFFGWAFGVAIASFFALLASGAFYLVETNIQSSEADCQDLLWPSEWTSVQWTLKKKNIKGLYCADGKTRCDICRKIEISQEWATCEIDGRTNTNKKTRLTVLRNKLEKHFESSAHKSAVQILDNKEKNMLSKLMEEKDYQINKATHFIFRTAYYIAKYNRSFDDHLKLVQLQELNGIKLGFILHSRHSSTNILQHISKEMKHKIIKNIIDTTAKCFILIDESTTVTYTQ
;
A
#
# COMPACT_ATOMS: atom_id res chain seq x y z
N MET A 1 46.18 -3.85 -37.66
CA MET A 1 45.99 -3.16 -36.38
C MET A 1 44.51 -2.80 -36.30
N PRO A 2 43.66 -3.60 -35.62
CA PRO A 2 42.26 -3.26 -35.44
C PRO A 2 42.05 -2.53 -34.11
N GLU A 3 41.22 -1.50 -34.15
CA GLU A 3 40.81 -0.64 -33.04
C GLU A 3 40.19 -1.43 -31.87
N PRO A 4 40.38 -0.99 -30.61
CA PRO A 4 39.69 -1.59 -29.49
C PRO A 4 38.22 -1.16 -29.48
N ALA A 5 37.33 -2.14 -29.58
CA ALA A 5 35.90 -1.98 -29.38
C ALA A 5 35.64 -1.33 -28.01
N SER A 6 35.02 -0.15 -28.03
CA SER A 6 34.49 0.52 -26.86
C SER A 6 33.48 -0.40 -26.17
N SER A 7 33.85 -0.92 -24.99
CA SER A 7 32.92 -1.65 -24.14
C SER A 7 31.85 -0.68 -23.64
N GLU A 8 30.69 -0.69 -24.28
CA GLU A 8 29.49 -0.05 -23.79
C GLU A 8 29.12 -0.71 -22.45
N LYS A 9 29.47 -0.03 -21.34
CA LYS A 9 29.11 -0.44 -19.99
C LYS A 9 27.61 -0.17 -19.84
N ASP A 10 26.78 -1.20 -19.99
CA ASP A 10 25.38 -1.22 -19.56
C ASP A 10 25.35 -1.03 -18.02
N TYR A 11 25.42 0.22 -17.58
CA TYR A 11 25.19 0.65 -16.19
C TYR A 11 23.70 0.44 -15.91
N ARG A 12 23.31 -0.80 -15.67
CA ARG A 12 21.93 -1.14 -15.35
C ARG A 12 21.62 -0.63 -13.94
N MET A 13 21.17 0.63 -13.85
CA MET A 13 20.78 1.28 -12.60
C MET A 13 19.87 0.36 -11.77
N LYS A 14 20.24 0.12 -10.51
CA LYS A 14 19.43 -0.65 -9.56
C LYS A 14 18.03 0.01 -9.47
N LYS A 15 17.00 -0.71 -9.92
CA LYS A 15 15.62 -0.20 -9.92
C LYS A 15 15.15 0.01 -8.49
N ARG A 16 14.48 1.15 -8.25
CA ARG A 16 13.83 1.50 -6.98
C ARG A 16 12.84 0.41 -6.57
N SER A 17 12.68 0.20 -5.26
CA SER A 17 11.67 -0.73 -4.77
C SER A 17 10.25 -0.20 -5.06
N LEU A 18 9.27 -1.09 -5.03
CA LEU A 18 7.86 -0.70 -5.16
C LEU A 18 7.44 0.29 -4.05
N ALA A 19 7.97 0.12 -2.82
CA ALA A 19 7.66 0.98 -1.69
C ALA A 19 8.12 2.42 -1.95
N GLY A 20 9.36 2.62 -2.42
CA GLY A 20 9.86 3.96 -2.77
C GLY A 20 9.07 4.64 -3.90
N ASN A 21 8.60 3.89 -4.90
CA ASN A 21 7.76 4.47 -5.96
C ASN A 21 6.37 4.89 -5.46
N ILE A 22 5.76 4.08 -4.58
CA ILE A 22 4.48 4.42 -3.93
C ILE A 22 4.68 5.64 -3.01
N ALA A 23 5.77 5.66 -2.22
CA ALA A 23 6.10 6.78 -1.33
C ALA A 23 6.15 8.11 -2.09
N LEU A 24 6.84 8.12 -3.24
CA LEU A 24 6.96 9.28 -4.11
C LEU A 24 5.62 9.72 -4.70
N GLY A 25 4.81 8.77 -5.18
CA GLY A 25 3.48 9.08 -5.72
C GLY A 25 2.56 9.72 -4.68
N LEU A 26 2.54 9.16 -3.47
CA LEU A 26 1.79 9.72 -2.34
C LEU A 26 2.35 11.07 -1.88
N PHE A 27 3.67 11.26 -1.92
CA PHE A 27 4.30 12.53 -1.59
C PHE A 27 3.87 13.64 -2.55
N VAL A 28 3.90 13.40 -3.86
CA VAL A 28 3.47 14.39 -4.86
C VAL A 28 2.00 14.77 -4.66
N LEU A 29 1.15 13.79 -4.38
CA LEU A 29 -0.26 14.04 -4.05
C LEU A 29 -0.41 14.89 -2.78
N ALA A 30 0.33 14.54 -1.72
CA ALA A 30 0.32 15.26 -0.46
C ALA A 30 0.82 16.71 -0.62
N LEU A 31 1.86 16.93 -1.42
CA LEU A 31 2.40 18.27 -1.72
C LEU A 31 1.32 19.17 -2.34
N VAL A 32 0.60 18.66 -3.34
CA VAL A 32 -0.50 19.38 -3.99
C VAL A 32 -1.60 19.71 -2.98
N PHE A 33 -2.02 18.74 -2.17
CA PHE A 33 -3.06 18.95 -1.16
C PHE A 33 -2.65 19.96 -0.09
N VAL A 34 -1.44 19.88 0.44
CA VAL A 34 -0.92 20.86 1.42
C VAL A 34 -0.89 22.25 0.81
N PHE A 35 -0.39 22.40 -0.43
CA PHE A 35 -0.31 23.71 -1.08
C PHE A 35 -1.71 24.31 -1.30
N ILE A 36 -2.65 23.53 -1.83
CA ILE A 36 -4.02 23.97 -2.07
C ILE A 36 -4.69 24.35 -0.75
N ALA A 37 -4.59 23.52 0.29
CA ALA A 37 -5.18 23.81 1.59
C ALA A 37 -4.54 25.04 2.25
N PHE A 38 -3.23 25.23 2.12
CA PHE A 38 -2.51 26.35 2.75
C PHE A 38 -2.96 27.71 2.19
N PHE A 39 -3.15 27.82 0.86
CA PHE A 39 -3.50 29.08 0.21
C PHE A 39 -5.00 29.29 -0.03
N SER A 40 -5.83 28.26 0.13
CA SER A 40 -7.27 28.37 -0.14
C SER A 40 -8.03 29.11 0.98
N THR A 41 -9.06 29.86 0.56
CA THR A 41 -10.00 30.58 1.43
C THR A 41 -11.17 29.73 1.90
N SER A 42 -11.24 28.46 1.52
CA SER A 42 -12.43 27.62 1.71
C SER A 42 -12.28 26.62 2.86
N TRP A 43 -11.74 27.05 4.01
CA TRP A 43 -11.70 26.21 5.22
C TRP A 43 -13.05 26.22 5.94
N ILE A 44 -13.65 27.40 6.08
CA ILE A 44 -15.05 27.58 6.46
C ILE A 44 -15.75 28.37 5.37
N VAL A 45 -16.97 27.99 5.03
CA VAL A 45 -17.78 28.65 4.01
C VAL A 45 -19.18 28.84 4.58
N SER A 46 -19.80 29.98 4.28
CA SER A 46 -21.21 30.24 4.63
C SER A 46 -22.14 29.64 3.59
N ASP A 47 -23.37 29.28 3.97
CA ASP A 47 -24.38 28.85 3.00
C ASP A 47 -24.65 29.97 1.96
N PRO A 48 -24.33 29.74 0.67
CA PRO A 48 -24.49 30.77 -0.34
C PRO A 48 -25.96 31.17 -0.54
N ARG A 49 -26.92 30.34 -0.14
CA ARG A 49 -28.37 30.58 -0.26
C ARG A 49 -28.86 31.68 0.69
N ILE A 50 -28.09 32.00 1.74
CA ILE A 50 -28.47 33.02 2.72
C ILE A 50 -27.93 34.38 2.26
N THR A 51 -28.83 35.22 1.77
CA THR A 51 -28.49 36.55 1.23
C THR A 51 -27.91 37.50 2.29
N GLY A 52 -28.32 37.35 3.55
CA GLY A 52 -27.83 38.15 4.69
C GLY A 52 -26.57 37.61 5.39
N ALA A 53 -25.89 36.60 4.82
CA ALA A 53 -24.68 36.06 5.42
C ALA A 53 -23.55 37.10 5.42
N LYS A 54 -22.89 37.30 6.58
CA LYS A 54 -21.80 38.30 6.75
C LYS A 54 -20.45 37.76 6.25
N LEU A 55 -20.15 36.50 6.55
CA LEU A 55 -19.00 35.76 6.02
C LEU A 55 -19.32 35.25 4.62
N GLU A 56 -18.33 35.23 3.72
CA GLU A 56 -18.40 34.45 2.48
C GLU A 56 -17.60 33.14 2.63
N SER A 57 -16.29 33.28 2.87
CA SER A 57 -15.37 32.16 3.06
C SER A 57 -14.19 32.56 3.94
N PHE A 58 -13.66 31.63 4.72
CA PHE A 58 -12.54 31.85 5.62
C PHE A 58 -11.43 30.83 5.36
N GLY A 59 -10.23 31.30 5.03
CA GLY A 59 -9.02 30.48 4.93
C GLY A 59 -8.05 30.73 6.09
N LEU A 60 -6.89 30.09 5.99
CA LEU A 60 -5.81 30.30 6.97
C LEU A 60 -5.26 31.73 6.91
N TRP A 61 -5.06 32.29 5.71
CA TRP A 61 -4.38 33.59 5.54
C TRP A 61 -5.25 34.67 4.91
N THR A 62 -6.31 34.28 4.21
CA THR A 62 -7.19 35.19 3.49
C THR A 62 -8.63 34.91 3.88
N HIS A 63 -9.37 35.97 4.17
CA HIS A 63 -10.74 35.91 4.65
C HIS A 63 -11.61 36.77 3.73
N CYS A 64 -12.74 36.22 3.26
CA CYS A 64 -13.67 36.90 2.36
C CYS A 64 -14.99 37.15 3.06
N PHE A 65 -15.43 38.41 3.04
CA PHE A 65 -16.64 38.86 3.70
C PHE A 65 -17.61 39.45 2.68
N ARG A 66 -18.91 39.21 2.88
CA ARG A 66 -19.95 39.92 2.12
C ARG A 66 -20.23 41.28 2.74
N SER A 67 -20.32 41.33 4.07
CA SER A 67 -20.56 42.55 4.84
C SER A 67 -20.31 42.29 6.33
N LEU A 68 -19.04 42.20 6.74
CA LEU A 68 -18.69 42.02 8.15
C LEU A 68 -18.73 43.39 8.86
N PRO A 69 -19.62 43.63 9.84
CA PRO A 69 -19.58 44.85 10.64
C PRO A 69 -18.32 44.87 11.52
N ASP A 70 -17.75 46.05 11.72
CA ASP A 70 -16.62 46.24 12.63
C ASP A 70 -17.04 45.95 14.09
N PRO A 71 -16.48 44.91 14.75
CA PRO A 71 -16.81 44.59 16.13
C PRO A 71 -16.46 45.69 17.14
N ASN A 72 -15.57 46.61 16.79
CA ASN A 72 -15.13 47.72 17.63
C ASN A 72 -15.98 49.00 17.40
N ASP A 73 -16.86 49.02 16.38
CA ASP A 73 -17.73 50.16 16.07
C ASP A 73 -19.18 49.89 16.51
N PRO A 74 -19.59 50.30 17.72
CA PRO A 74 -20.94 50.07 18.22
C PRO A 74 -22.03 50.81 17.43
N ALA A 75 -21.65 51.76 16.57
CA ALA A 75 -22.59 52.43 15.67
C ALA A 75 -22.76 51.71 14.32
N GLU A 76 -22.08 50.58 14.11
CA GLU A 76 -22.09 49.75 12.90
C GLU A 76 -21.96 50.57 11.60
N ARG A 77 -21.07 51.56 11.58
CA ARG A 77 -20.88 52.43 10.40
C ARG A 77 -19.85 51.86 9.44
N ARG A 78 -18.92 51.04 9.95
CA ARG A 78 -17.86 50.41 9.16
C ARG A 78 -18.17 48.94 8.86
N PHE A 79 -18.01 48.57 7.59
CA PHE A 79 -18.16 47.19 7.11
C PHE A 79 -16.95 46.78 6.27
N PHE A 80 -16.53 45.53 6.41
CA PHE A 80 -15.50 44.90 5.59
C PHE A 80 -16.16 44.02 4.53
N VAL A 81 -15.74 44.19 3.28
CA VAL A 81 -16.34 43.55 2.09
C VAL A 81 -15.23 43.11 1.14
N GLY A 82 -15.35 41.92 0.59
CA GLY A 82 -14.36 41.31 -0.29
C GLY A 82 -13.34 40.46 0.46
N CYS A 83 -12.30 40.03 -0.24
CA CYS A 83 -11.24 39.17 0.28
C CYS A 83 -10.06 39.99 0.76
N HIS A 84 -9.73 39.82 2.03
CA HIS A 84 -8.62 40.50 2.69
C HIS A 84 -7.59 39.48 3.16
N TRP A 85 -6.33 39.76 2.87
CA TRP A 85 -5.23 39.06 3.50
C TRP A 85 -5.12 39.48 4.96
N ILE A 86 -4.70 38.57 5.82
CA ILE A 86 -4.61 38.75 7.28
C ILE A 86 -3.80 40.00 7.69
N PHE A 87 -2.81 40.41 6.92
CA PHE A 87 -1.99 41.60 7.17
C PHE A 87 -2.18 42.66 6.07
N ASP A 88 -3.40 42.78 5.53
CA ASP A 88 -3.76 43.81 4.55
C ASP A 88 -3.49 45.23 5.10
N PRO A 89 -2.50 45.97 4.56
CA PRO A 89 -2.16 47.31 5.03
C PRO A 89 -3.05 48.41 4.43
N PHE A 90 -3.88 48.09 3.43
CA PHE A 90 -4.62 49.06 2.64
C PHE A 90 -6.03 49.30 3.18
N THR A 91 -6.59 48.34 3.90
CA THR A 91 -7.93 48.43 4.46
C THR A 91 -7.90 49.07 5.85
N LYS A 92 -8.33 50.33 5.93
CA LYS A 92 -8.35 51.11 7.17
C LYS A 92 -9.18 50.42 8.26
N GLY A 93 -8.58 50.22 9.44
CA GLY A 93 -9.23 49.58 10.59
C GLY A 93 -9.24 48.05 10.56
N TYR A 94 -8.78 47.40 9.48
CA TYR A 94 -8.73 45.94 9.42
C TYR A 94 -7.71 45.36 10.42
N ASP A 95 -6.60 46.06 10.62
CA ASP A 95 -5.60 45.71 11.63
C ASP A 95 -6.15 45.72 13.07
N GLU A 96 -7.14 46.56 13.35
CA GLU A 96 -7.76 46.72 14.68
C GLU A 96 -8.63 45.51 15.05
N ILE A 97 -9.13 44.76 14.05
CA ILE A 97 -10.01 43.60 14.26
C ILE A 97 -9.25 42.26 14.20
N LYS A 98 -7.93 42.26 14.04
CA LYS A 98 -7.12 41.03 13.99
C LYS A 98 -7.32 40.12 15.20
N GLY A 99 -7.46 40.68 16.40
CA GLY A 99 -7.72 39.90 17.62
C GLY A 99 -9.06 39.15 17.58
N PHE A 100 -10.07 39.71 16.90
CA PHE A 100 -11.34 39.05 16.65
C PHE A 100 -11.21 37.97 15.57
N LEU A 101 -10.51 38.26 14.46
CA LEU A 101 -10.33 37.32 13.35
C LEU A 101 -9.41 36.13 13.70
N LEU A 102 -8.50 36.31 14.65
CA LEU A 102 -7.43 35.36 14.97
C LEU A 102 -7.44 34.99 16.46
N PRO A 103 -8.50 34.30 16.93
CA PRO A 103 -8.47 33.72 18.26
C PRO A 103 -7.37 32.65 18.35
N PHE A 104 -6.99 32.28 19.58
CA PHE A 104 -5.84 31.41 19.83
C PHE A 104 -5.86 30.09 19.05
N TYR A 105 -7.04 29.51 18.78
CA TYR A 105 -7.17 28.25 18.04
C TYR A 105 -6.92 28.41 16.54
N ILE A 106 -7.21 29.58 15.94
CA ILE A 106 -6.85 29.87 14.55
C ILE A 106 -5.35 30.07 14.43
N VAL A 107 -4.76 30.82 15.35
CA VAL A 107 -3.29 31.00 15.42
C VAL A 107 -2.59 29.65 15.61
N ALA A 108 -3.10 28.79 16.48
CA ALA A 108 -2.56 27.44 16.66
C ALA A 108 -2.69 26.59 15.38
N THR A 109 -3.84 26.65 14.70
CA THR A 109 -4.05 25.96 13.42
C THR A 109 -3.05 26.45 12.37
N GLN A 110 -2.89 27.76 12.22
CA GLN A 110 -1.91 28.37 11.31
C GLN A 110 -0.50 27.91 11.63
N PHE A 111 -0.08 27.93 12.90
CA PHE A 111 1.25 27.52 13.33
C PHE A 111 1.57 26.06 12.93
N PHE A 112 0.72 25.11 13.32
CA PHE A 112 0.93 23.69 13.02
C PHE A 112 0.84 23.39 11.52
N TYR A 113 -0.09 24.02 10.79
CA TYR A 113 -0.21 23.82 9.35
C TYR A 113 0.91 24.52 8.57
N THR A 114 1.53 25.57 9.13
CA THR A 114 2.76 26.18 8.59
C THR A 114 3.97 25.27 8.75
N ILE A 115 4.13 24.61 9.90
CA ILE A 115 5.17 23.58 10.07
C ILE A 115 5.00 22.47 9.03
N THR A 116 3.77 22.04 8.80
CA THR A 116 3.42 21.05 7.76
C THR A 116 3.83 21.54 6.37
N PHE A 117 3.48 22.78 6.02
CA PHE A 117 3.83 23.39 4.74
C PHE A 117 5.35 23.49 4.54
N LEU A 118 6.09 23.96 5.55
CA LEU A 118 7.55 24.07 5.48
C LEU A 118 8.23 22.69 5.39
N GLY A 119 7.80 21.72 6.20
CA GLY A 119 8.36 20.36 6.17
C GLY A 119 8.12 19.66 4.84
N THR A 120 6.95 19.85 4.24
CA THR A 120 6.63 19.30 2.90
C THR A 120 7.38 20.00 1.78
N PHE A 121 7.56 21.32 1.86
CA PHE A 121 8.36 22.08 0.90
C PHE A 121 9.85 21.68 0.94
N LEU A 122 10.43 21.56 2.14
CA LEU A 122 11.80 21.05 2.31
C LEU A 122 11.93 19.61 1.78
N SER A 123 10.91 18.77 2.01
CA SER A 123 10.87 17.41 1.49
C SER A 123 10.74 17.36 -0.04
N ALA A 124 10.17 18.39 -0.68
CA ALA A 124 10.12 18.49 -2.15
C ALA A 124 11.51 18.76 -2.74
N ILE A 125 12.30 19.61 -2.07
CA ILE A 125 13.70 19.85 -2.44
C ILE A 125 14.51 18.56 -2.27
N GLY A 126 14.39 17.88 -1.13
CA GLY A 126 15.07 16.60 -0.87
C GLY A 126 14.64 15.47 -1.83
N SER A 127 13.35 15.41 -2.18
CA SER A 127 12.82 14.43 -3.15
C SER A 127 13.28 14.73 -4.59
N SER A 128 13.49 16.00 -4.93
CA SER A 128 14.05 16.39 -6.23
C SER A 128 15.53 15.99 -6.34
N MET A 129 16.30 16.16 -5.25
CA MET A 129 17.67 15.64 -5.16
C MET A 129 17.71 14.10 -5.28
N PHE A 130 16.72 13.42 -4.69
CA PHE A 130 16.52 11.97 -4.80
C PHE A 130 16.18 11.49 -6.22
N LEU A 131 15.53 12.32 -7.04
CA LEU A 131 15.17 11.98 -8.42
C LEU A 131 16.29 12.22 -9.44
N LEU A 132 17.06 13.29 -9.27
CA LEU A 132 17.97 13.81 -10.30
C LEU A 132 19.46 13.51 -10.04
N CYS A 133 19.90 13.40 -8.78
CA CYS A 133 21.33 13.48 -8.45
C CYS A 133 21.92 12.26 -7.75
N CYS A 134 21.14 11.45 -7.03
CA CYS A 134 21.68 10.37 -6.20
C CYS A 134 21.30 8.98 -6.72
N THR A 135 22.31 8.17 -7.03
CA THR A 135 22.14 6.72 -7.26
C THR A 135 21.97 6.00 -5.91
N PRO A 136 21.19 4.91 -5.85
CA PRO A 136 20.92 4.15 -4.62
C PRO A 136 22.15 3.42 -4.03
N GLU A 137 23.34 3.65 -4.56
CA GLU A 137 24.58 3.00 -4.13
C GLU A 137 25.37 3.82 -3.08
N GLU A 138 25.02 5.10 -2.88
CA GLU A 138 25.69 5.95 -1.90
C GLU A 138 25.05 5.83 -0.51
N LYS A 139 25.87 5.74 0.55
CA LYS A 139 25.38 5.77 1.96
C LYS A 139 24.53 7.02 2.27
N ARG A 140 24.72 8.10 1.52
CA ARG A 140 23.92 9.34 1.57
C ARG A 140 22.45 9.10 1.17
N PHE A 141 22.17 8.12 0.33
CA PHE A 141 20.81 7.77 -0.09
C PHE A 141 19.94 7.29 1.08
N ILE A 142 20.50 6.43 1.94
CA ILE A 142 19.82 5.91 3.14
C ILE A 142 19.55 7.05 4.11
N GLN A 143 20.53 7.94 4.31
CA GLN A 143 20.37 9.10 5.21
C GLN A 143 19.29 10.08 4.71
N ILE A 144 19.26 10.38 3.41
CA ILE A 144 18.26 11.28 2.81
C ILE A 144 16.86 10.68 2.90
N THR A 145 16.68 9.42 2.52
CA THR A 145 15.37 8.75 2.58
C THR A 145 14.84 8.64 4.01
N PHE A 146 15.72 8.36 4.98
CA PHE A 146 15.35 8.35 6.39
C PHE A 146 14.90 9.73 6.87
N ALA A 147 15.68 10.78 6.56
CA ALA A 147 15.36 12.15 6.93
C ALA A 147 14.03 12.62 6.30
N LEU A 148 13.78 12.28 5.03
CA LEU A 148 12.51 12.52 4.36
C LEU A 148 11.34 11.80 5.06
N GLY A 149 11.51 10.52 5.36
CA GLY A 149 10.48 9.73 6.06
C GLY A 149 10.09 10.35 7.40
N ILE A 150 11.07 10.70 8.24
CA ILE A 150 10.83 11.35 9.54
C ILE A 150 10.18 12.73 9.36
N THR A 151 10.68 13.56 8.45
CA THR A 151 10.15 14.91 8.22
C THR A 151 8.69 14.87 7.77
N LEU A 152 8.32 13.93 6.90
CA LEU A 152 6.95 13.76 6.42
C LEU A 152 6.02 13.23 7.52
N VAL A 153 6.48 12.29 8.36
CA VAL A 153 5.69 11.82 9.51
C VAL A 153 5.43 12.95 10.50
N VAL A 154 6.45 13.73 10.87
CA VAL A 154 6.32 14.89 11.76
C VAL A 154 5.35 15.93 11.14
N SER A 155 5.50 16.21 9.84
CA SER A 155 4.59 17.11 9.12
C SER A 155 3.14 16.59 9.15
N GLY A 156 2.92 15.29 8.94
CA GLY A 156 1.60 14.68 9.03
C GLY A 156 0.98 14.79 10.43
N ILE A 157 1.77 14.58 11.49
CA ILE A 157 1.30 14.77 12.87
C ILE A 157 0.90 16.23 13.12
N CYS A 158 1.70 17.20 12.67
CA CYS A 158 1.35 18.62 12.77
C CYS A 158 0.07 18.94 11.98
N ALA A 159 -0.11 18.38 10.79
CA ALA A 159 -1.33 18.54 9.99
C ALA A 159 -2.56 18.01 10.75
N ALA A 160 -2.44 16.83 11.38
CA ALA A 160 -3.51 16.27 12.22
C ALA A 160 -3.87 17.18 13.39
N ILE A 161 -2.87 17.73 14.08
CA ILE A 161 -3.12 18.65 15.20
C ILE A 161 -3.83 19.91 14.71
N ALA A 162 -3.38 20.52 13.61
CA ALA A 162 -4.04 21.68 13.01
C ALA A 162 -5.50 21.39 12.64
N VAL A 163 -5.75 20.31 11.90
CA VAL A 163 -7.10 19.91 11.48
C VAL A 163 -7.99 19.62 12.69
N LEU A 164 -7.46 18.96 13.73
CA LEU A 164 -8.21 18.66 14.95
C LEU A 164 -8.60 19.92 15.71
N ILE A 165 -7.66 20.86 15.91
CA ILE A 165 -7.93 22.14 16.57
C ILE A 165 -9.01 22.90 15.79
N PHE A 166 -8.87 22.99 14.48
CA PHE A 166 -9.84 23.68 13.63
C PHE A 166 -11.23 23.03 13.69
N ALA A 167 -11.31 21.69 13.60
CA ALA A 167 -12.56 20.94 13.69
C ALA A 167 -13.29 21.18 15.02
N LEU A 168 -12.55 21.26 16.12
CA LEU A 168 -13.12 21.34 17.47
C LEU A 168 -13.61 22.74 17.85
N PHE A 169 -13.00 23.80 17.29
CA PHE A 169 -13.23 25.18 17.76
C PHE A 169 -13.76 26.14 16.68
N ALA A 170 -13.43 25.94 15.41
CA ALA A 170 -13.62 26.98 14.40
C ALA A 170 -15.09 27.23 14.02
N ASN A 171 -16.01 26.28 14.27
CA ASN A 171 -17.45 26.46 14.03
C ASN A 171 -18.30 26.54 15.32
N ARG A 172 -17.68 26.90 16.46
CA ARG A 172 -18.42 27.07 17.72
C ARG A 172 -19.21 28.39 17.73
N PRO A 173 -20.32 28.45 18.49
CA PRO A 173 -21.05 29.70 18.69
C PRO A 173 -20.16 30.76 19.35
N GLY A 174 -20.32 32.02 18.94
CA GLY A 174 -19.71 33.19 19.60
C GLY A 174 -18.43 33.76 18.98
N TRP A 175 -17.93 33.20 17.87
CA TRP A 175 -16.78 33.77 17.15
C TRP A 175 -17.15 34.34 15.79
N MET A 176 -17.46 33.48 14.83
CA MET A 176 -17.75 33.91 13.47
C MET A 176 -19.26 34.12 13.26
N PRO A 177 -19.72 35.26 12.71
CA PRO A 177 -21.14 35.51 12.51
C PRO A 177 -21.78 34.48 11.56
N GLY A 178 -23.02 34.13 11.85
CA GLY A 178 -23.76 33.14 11.05
C GLY A 178 -23.23 31.71 11.21
N HIS A 179 -22.59 31.37 12.34
CA HIS A 179 -22.00 30.04 12.58
C HIS A 179 -22.98 28.88 12.35
N GLU A 180 -24.27 29.06 12.61
CA GLU A 180 -25.31 28.05 12.37
C GLU A 180 -25.40 27.63 10.90
N ASN A 181 -25.04 28.54 9.99
CA ASN A 181 -25.08 28.35 8.54
C ASN A 181 -23.68 28.28 7.92
N ASN A 182 -22.63 28.27 8.74
CA ASN A 182 -21.26 28.08 8.31
C ASN A 182 -20.93 26.58 8.38
N PHE A 183 -20.30 26.07 7.34
CA PHE A 183 -19.87 24.67 7.26
C PHE A 183 -18.40 24.58 6.85
N PHE A 184 -17.80 23.43 7.13
CA PHE A 184 -16.42 23.15 6.71
C PHE A 184 -16.35 23.07 5.19
N GLY A 185 -15.52 23.93 4.60
CA GLY A 185 -15.36 24.01 3.16
C GLY A 185 -14.46 22.90 2.60
N TRP A 186 -14.36 22.86 1.28
CA TRP A 186 -13.62 21.82 0.58
C TRP A 186 -12.11 21.83 0.89
N ALA A 187 -11.53 23.00 1.19
CA ALA A 187 -10.10 23.09 1.51
C ALA A 187 -9.77 22.44 2.85
N PHE A 188 -10.71 22.45 3.80
CA PHE A 188 -10.59 21.70 5.04
C PHE A 188 -10.60 20.18 4.79
N GLY A 189 -11.46 19.71 3.87
CA GLY A 189 -11.43 18.32 3.41
C GLY A 189 -10.10 17.93 2.74
N VAL A 190 -9.54 18.82 1.93
CA VAL A 190 -8.21 18.65 1.32
C VAL A 190 -7.11 18.62 2.40
N ALA A 191 -7.23 19.41 3.46
CA ALA A 191 -6.29 19.38 4.60
C ALA A 191 -6.34 18.04 5.37
N ILE A 192 -7.53 17.45 5.53
CA ILE A 192 -7.66 16.10 6.10
C ILE A 192 -7.00 15.07 5.18
N ALA A 193 -7.23 15.16 3.87
CA ALA A 193 -6.62 14.25 2.91
C ALA A 193 -5.08 14.37 2.88
N SER A 194 -4.55 15.59 3.05
CA SER A 194 -3.11 15.85 3.11
C SER A 194 -2.47 15.17 4.31
N PHE A 195 -3.10 15.22 5.49
CA PHE A 195 -2.66 14.54 6.70
C PHE A 195 -2.44 13.02 6.46
N PHE A 196 -3.44 12.33 5.93
CA PHE A 196 -3.33 10.88 5.67
C PHE A 196 -2.27 10.57 4.62
N ALA A 197 -2.20 11.36 3.55
CA ALA A 197 -1.22 11.18 2.49
C ALA A 197 0.23 11.38 2.99
N LEU A 198 0.46 12.36 3.87
CA LEU A 198 1.76 12.62 4.48
C LEU A 198 2.23 11.48 5.38
N LEU A 199 1.36 10.98 6.26
CA LEU A 199 1.70 9.84 7.13
C LEU A 199 2.00 8.58 6.31
N ALA A 200 1.17 8.29 5.31
CA ALA A 200 1.36 7.13 4.44
C ALA A 200 2.68 7.25 3.68
N SER A 201 2.94 8.39 3.03
CA SER A 201 4.18 8.63 2.29
C SER A 201 5.41 8.51 3.20
N GLY A 202 5.40 9.16 4.38
CA GLY A 202 6.48 9.08 5.34
C GLY A 202 6.77 7.65 5.81
N ALA A 203 5.73 6.87 6.09
CA ALA A 203 5.88 5.46 6.46
C ALA A 203 6.52 4.63 5.32
N PHE A 204 6.10 4.83 4.07
CA PHE A 204 6.71 4.12 2.94
C PHE A 204 8.16 4.53 2.69
N TYR A 205 8.54 5.80 2.90
CA TYR A 205 9.94 6.22 2.86
C TYR A 205 10.79 5.54 3.94
N LEU A 206 10.27 5.39 5.16
CA LEU A 206 10.98 4.65 6.22
C LEU A 206 11.11 3.16 5.91
N VAL A 207 10.09 2.56 5.28
CA VAL A 207 10.18 1.18 4.78
C VAL A 207 11.24 1.06 3.69
N GLU A 208 11.30 2.01 2.76
CA GLU A 208 12.37 2.06 1.75
C GLU A 208 13.75 2.14 2.42
N THR A 209 13.93 3.02 3.40
CA THR A 209 15.18 3.11 4.15
C THR A 209 15.56 1.77 4.80
N ASN A 210 14.60 1.08 5.42
CA ASN A 210 14.86 -0.23 6.06
C ASN A 210 15.22 -1.32 5.07
N ILE A 211 14.58 -1.34 3.88
CA ILE A 211 14.94 -2.27 2.81
C ILE A 211 16.38 -1.99 2.35
N GLN A 212 16.71 -0.73 2.12
CA GLN A 212 18.04 -0.33 1.62
C GLN A 212 19.14 -0.52 2.66
N SER A 213 18.87 -0.26 3.94
CA SER A 213 19.82 -0.52 5.03
C SER A 213 20.06 -2.02 5.21
N SER A 214 19.02 -2.84 5.14
CA SER A 214 19.14 -4.30 5.18
C SER A 214 19.97 -4.83 4.00
N GLU A 215 19.79 -4.26 2.80
CA GLU A 215 20.59 -4.60 1.62
C GLU A 215 22.05 -4.12 1.77
N ALA A 216 22.29 -2.94 2.35
CA ALA A 216 23.62 -2.38 2.59
C ALA A 216 24.41 -3.16 3.66
N ASP A 217 23.78 -3.54 4.77
CA ASP A 217 24.38 -4.39 5.79
C ASP A 217 24.70 -5.78 5.23
N CYS A 218 23.79 -6.32 4.41
CA CYS A 218 24.08 -7.52 3.63
C CYS A 218 25.36 -7.27 2.82
N GLN A 219 25.44 -6.17 2.05
CA GLN A 219 26.59 -5.78 1.23
C GLN A 219 27.92 -5.62 1.98
N ASP A 220 27.97 -4.90 3.11
CA ASP A 220 29.21 -4.70 3.89
C ASP A 220 29.73 -6.02 4.54
N LEU A 221 28.86 -7.04 4.68
CA LEU A 221 29.20 -8.40 5.13
C LEU A 221 29.46 -9.40 3.97
N LEU A 222 29.33 -8.96 2.70
CA LEU A 222 28.90 -9.85 1.61
C LEU A 222 29.97 -10.51 0.75
N TRP A 223 31.26 -10.21 0.87
CA TRP A 223 32.22 -10.86 -0.04
C TRP A 223 33.47 -11.40 0.66
N PRO A 224 33.97 -12.56 0.20
CA PRO A 224 35.26 -13.07 0.68
C PRO A 224 36.36 -12.05 0.42
N SER A 225 37.29 -11.90 1.37
CA SER A 225 38.46 -11.01 1.24
C SER A 225 39.29 -11.30 -0.02
N GLU A 226 39.15 -12.49 -0.59
CA GLU A 226 39.82 -12.91 -1.82
C GLU A 226 39.22 -12.32 -3.12
N TRP A 227 37.94 -11.90 -3.13
CA TRP A 227 37.25 -11.42 -4.33
C TRP A 227 37.06 -9.92 -4.32
N THR A 228 37.15 -9.29 -5.51
CA THR A 228 36.73 -7.90 -5.65
C THR A 228 35.21 -7.79 -5.66
N SER A 229 34.68 -6.62 -5.29
CA SER A 229 33.23 -6.35 -5.29
C SER A 229 32.59 -6.68 -6.65
N VAL A 230 33.27 -6.37 -7.76
CA VAL A 230 32.82 -6.67 -9.14
C VAL A 230 32.79 -8.17 -9.43
N GLN A 231 33.76 -8.94 -8.93
CA GLN A 231 33.77 -10.40 -9.10
C GLN A 231 32.65 -11.08 -8.30
N TRP A 232 32.36 -10.58 -7.10
CA TRP A 232 31.29 -11.09 -6.25
C TRP A 232 29.91 -10.87 -6.87
N THR A 233 29.63 -9.66 -7.37
CA THR A 233 28.33 -9.33 -7.98
C THR A 233 28.05 -10.17 -9.23
N LEU A 234 29.04 -10.36 -10.11
CA LEU A 234 28.94 -11.24 -11.27
C LEU A 234 28.62 -12.69 -10.89
N LYS A 235 29.30 -13.22 -9.88
CA LYS A 235 29.11 -14.62 -9.44
C LYS A 235 27.80 -14.83 -8.70
N LYS A 236 27.38 -13.88 -7.85
CA LYS A 236 26.08 -13.94 -7.15
C LYS A 236 24.90 -13.93 -8.11
N LYS A 237 25.02 -13.21 -9.24
CA LYS A 237 24.00 -13.19 -10.29
C LYS A 237 23.89 -14.54 -11.05
N ASN A 238 25.03 -15.19 -11.28
CA ASN A 238 25.07 -16.44 -12.05
C ASN A 238 24.76 -17.68 -11.20
N ILE A 239 24.96 -17.63 -9.88
CA ILE A 239 24.84 -18.79 -8.99
C ILE A 239 23.69 -18.59 -8.00
N LYS A 240 22.53 -19.19 -8.28
CA LYS A 240 21.33 -19.14 -7.42
C LYS A 240 21.62 -19.86 -6.10
N GLY A 241 21.51 -19.15 -4.98
CA GLY A 241 21.78 -19.69 -3.64
C GLY A 241 23.19 -19.42 -3.11
N LEU A 242 24.05 -18.73 -3.87
CA LEU A 242 25.36 -18.27 -3.37
C LEU A 242 25.19 -17.17 -2.32
N TYR A 243 25.75 -17.39 -1.14
CA TYR A 243 25.69 -16.49 0.00
C TYR A 243 27.08 -16.31 0.62
N CYS A 244 27.32 -15.21 1.35
CA CYS A 244 28.55 -14.99 2.09
C CYS A 244 28.21 -14.58 3.53
N ALA A 245 28.88 -15.19 4.49
CA ALA A 245 28.85 -14.75 5.87
C ALA A 245 30.22 -15.00 6.51
N ASP A 246 30.69 -14.03 7.28
CA ASP A 246 32.01 -14.01 7.94
C ASP A 246 33.18 -14.12 6.95
N GLY A 247 33.06 -13.49 5.77
CA GLY A 247 34.11 -13.49 4.73
C GLY A 247 34.31 -14.84 4.03
N LYS A 248 33.39 -15.81 4.20
CA LYS A 248 33.41 -17.13 3.56
C LYS A 248 32.19 -17.36 2.67
N THR A 249 32.39 -18.01 1.53
CA THR A 249 31.30 -18.39 0.60
C THR A 249 30.49 -19.57 1.16
N ARG A 250 29.17 -19.48 1.07
CA ARG A 250 28.19 -20.49 1.53
C ARG A 250 27.11 -20.71 0.47
N CYS A 251 26.32 -21.76 0.67
CA CYS A 251 25.12 -22.05 -0.12
C CYS A 251 23.87 -21.96 0.78
N ASP A 252 23.06 -20.91 0.60
CA ASP A 252 21.86 -20.67 1.45
C ASP A 252 20.78 -21.77 1.26
N ILE A 253 20.71 -22.34 0.06
CA ILE A 253 19.78 -23.42 -0.28
C ILE A 253 20.12 -24.70 0.48
N CYS A 254 21.38 -25.10 0.45
CA CYS A 254 21.83 -26.30 1.16
C CYS A 254 21.86 -26.11 2.68
N ARG A 255 22.02 -24.87 3.18
CA ARG A 255 21.85 -24.54 4.60
C ARG A 255 20.40 -24.77 5.06
N LYS A 256 19.43 -24.28 4.29
CA LYS A 256 18.00 -24.37 4.63
C LYS A 256 17.45 -25.80 4.67
N ILE A 257 18.13 -26.75 4.01
CA ILE A 257 17.70 -28.15 3.92
C ILE A 257 18.73 -29.10 4.59
N GLU A 258 19.80 -28.57 5.18
CA GLU A 258 20.85 -29.32 5.90
C GLU A 258 21.50 -30.47 5.09
N ILE A 259 21.63 -30.33 3.77
CA ILE A 259 22.09 -31.43 2.90
C ILE A 259 23.63 -31.56 2.83
N SER A 260 24.39 -30.51 3.15
CA SER A 260 25.85 -30.56 3.10
C SER A 260 26.49 -29.88 4.30
N GLN A 261 27.13 -30.69 5.15
CA GLN A 261 27.76 -30.25 6.38
C GLN A 261 28.91 -29.27 6.07
N GLU A 262 29.79 -29.54 5.09
CA GLU A 262 30.90 -28.64 4.72
C GLU A 262 30.44 -27.23 4.28
N TRP A 263 29.30 -27.14 3.58
CA TRP A 263 28.69 -25.87 3.15
C TRP A 263 27.85 -25.22 4.25
N ALA A 264 27.39 -26.00 5.23
CA ALA A 264 26.63 -25.52 6.39
C ALA A 264 27.53 -25.09 7.58
N THR A 265 28.69 -25.74 7.77
CA THR A 265 29.61 -25.57 8.92
C THR A 265 30.87 -24.75 8.59
N CYS A 266 31.01 -24.25 7.36
CA CYS A 266 32.05 -23.29 6.95
C CYS A 266 33.50 -23.81 6.89
N GLU A 267 33.70 -25.01 6.33
CA GLU A 267 35.04 -25.56 6.09
C GLU A 267 35.64 -25.22 4.72
N ILE A 268 34.93 -24.46 3.89
CA ILE A 268 35.38 -24.13 2.53
C ILE A 268 36.31 -22.92 2.57
N ASP A 269 37.59 -23.22 2.63
CA ASP A 269 38.69 -22.29 2.39
C ASP A 269 39.54 -22.79 1.21
N GLY A 270 40.25 -21.87 0.56
CA GLY A 270 41.26 -22.18 -0.46
C GLY A 270 42.52 -22.88 0.10
N ARG A 271 42.68 -22.94 1.43
CA ARG A 271 43.73 -23.55 2.28
C ARG A 271 45.19 -23.56 1.74
N THR A 272 46.09 -22.94 2.53
CA THR A 272 47.58 -23.02 2.57
C THR A 272 48.35 -22.94 1.25
N ASN A 273 47.97 -22.08 0.31
CA ASN A 273 48.87 -21.73 -0.80
C ASN A 273 49.17 -20.21 -0.76
N THR A 274 50.44 -19.84 -0.81
CA THR A 274 50.89 -18.44 -0.79
C THR A 274 50.46 -17.68 -2.05
N ASN A 275 50.13 -18.40 -3.14
CA ASN A 275 49.74 -17.80 -4.42
C ASN A 275 48.22 -17.59 -4.54
N LYS A 276 47.81 -16.32 -4.65
CA LYS A 276 46.41 -15.87 -4.79
C LYS A 276 45.69 -16.47 -6.01
N LYS A 277 46.37 -16.65 -7.15
CA LYS A 277 45.73 -17.23 -8.37
C LYS A 277 45.28 -18.67 -8.14
N THR A 278 46.11 -19.47 -7.46
CA THR A 278 45.84 -20.88 -7.22
C THR A 278 44.66 -21.08 -6.28
N ARG A 279 44.56 -20.26 -5.22
CA ARG A 279 43.42 -20.26 -4.28
C ARG A 279 42.08 -19.97 -4.98
N LEU A 280 42.05 -18.98 -5.86
CA LEU A 280 40.85 -18.61 -6.63
C LEU A 280 40.38 -19.72 -7.56
N THR A 281 41.31 -20.46 -8.19
CA THR A 281 40.99 -21.60 -9.06
C THR A 281 40.40 -22.77 -8.26
N VAL A 282 41.00 -23.10 -7.11
CA VAL A 282 40.48 -24.15 -6.21
C VAL A 282 39.07 -23.81 -5.74
N LEU A 283 38.85 -22.56 -5.32
CA LEU A 283 37.53 -22.11 -4.86
C LEU A 283 36.48 -22.15 -5.97
N ARG A 284 36.85 -21.76 -7.20
CA ARG A 284 35.96 -21.85 -8.37
C ARG A 284 35.53 -23.29 -8.64
N ASN A 285 36.47 -24.23 -8.66
CA ASN A 285 36.17 -25.64 -8.93
C ASN A 285 35.28 -26.27 -7.85
N LYS A 286 35.47 -25.88 -6.57
CA LYS A 286 34.60 -26.34 -5.47
C LYS A 286 33.16 -25.82 -5.60
N LEU A 287 33.00 -24.54 -5.97
CA LEU A 287 31.69 -23.93 -6.22
C LEU A 287 30.97 -24.62 -7.36
N GLU A 288 31.63 -24.78 -8.50
CA GLU A 288 31.07 -25.40 -9.70
C GLU A 288 30.58 -26.84 -9.40
N LYS A 289 31.44 -27.66 -8.77
CA LYS A 289 31.07 -29.02 -8.36
C LYS A 289 29.85 -29.07 -7.42
N HIS A 290 29.72 -28.12 -6.50
CA HIS A 290 28.60 -28.10 -5.57
C HIS A 290 27.28 -27.71 -6.25
N PHE A 291 27.27 -26.59 -6.99
CA PHE A 291 26.03 -26.08 -7.60
C PHE A 291 25.53 -26.98 -8.75
N GLU A 292 26.42 -27.74 -9.38
CA GLU A 292 26.04 -28.74 -10.39
C GLU A 292 25.63 -30.10 -9.80
N SER A 293 25.91 -30.35 -8.52
CA SER A 293 25.60 -31.60 -7.85
C SER A 293 24.09 -31.92 -7.88
N SER A 294 23.75 -33.21 -7.96
CA SER A 294 22.33 -33.61 -7.94
C SER A 294 21.66 -33.24 -6.61
N ALA A 295 22.40 -33.31 -5.51
CA ALA A 295 21.93 -32.93 -4.18
C ALA A 295 21.48 -31.45 -4.11
N HIS A 296 22.27 -30.54 -4.67
CA HIS A 296 21.90 -29.13 -4.75
C HIS A 296 20.68 -28.90 -5.66
N LYS A 297 20.63 -29.54 -6.83
CA LYS A 297 19.48 -29.43 -7.75
C LYS A 297 18.18 -29.93 -7.11
N SER A 298 18.21 -31.04 -6.39
CA SER A 298 17.05 -31.55 -5.63
C SER A 298 16.65 -30.58 -4.51
N ALA A 299 17.63 -29.99 -3.81
CA ALA A 299 17.37 -28.99 -2.77
C ALA A 299 16.64 -27.75 -3.32
N VAL A 300 17.08 -27.24 -4.48
CA VAL A 300 16.42 -26.12 -5.18
C VAL A 300 14.97 -26.47 -5.51
N GLN A 301 14.72 -27.65 -6.06
CA GLN A 301 13.37 -28.10 -6.42
C GLN A 301 12.45 -28.23 -5.21
N ILE A 302 12.97 -28.71 -4.07
CA ILE A 302 12.20 -28.84 -2.82
C ILE A 302 11.76 -27.46 -2.31
N LEU A 303 12.65 -26.47 -2.30
CA LEU A 303 12.31 -25.10 -1.86
C LEU A 303 11.33 -24.42 -2.83
N ASP A 304 11.58 -24.51 -4.14
CA ASP A 304 10.71 -23.91 -5.15
C ASP A 304 9.29 -24.53 -5.09
N ASN A 305 9.17 -25.84 -4.82
CA ASN A 305 7.87 -26.50 -4.63
C ASN A 305 7.18 -26.11 -3.32
N LYS A 306 7.95 -25.90 -2.24
CA LYS A 306 7.42 -25.46 -0.94
C LYS A 306 6.79 -24.07 -1.03
N GLU A 307 7.44 -23.13 -1.71
CA GLU A 307 6.92 -21.77 -1.91
C GLU A 307 5.63 -21.77 -2.74
N LYS A 308 5.59 -22.54 -3.84
CA LYS A 308 4.39 -22.68 -4.67
C LYS A 308 3.20 -23.24 -3.88
N ASN A 309 3.42 -24.25 -3.04
CA ASN A 309 2.37 -24.86 -2.21
C ASN A 309 1.88 -23.90 -1.10
N MET A 310 2.78 -23.13 -0.50
CA MET A 310 2.40 -22.14 0.52
C MET A 310 1.55 -21.02 -0.07
N LEU A 311 1.92 -20.51 -1.25
CA LEU A 311 1.15 -19.49 -1.95
C LEU A 311 -0.25 -19.99 -2.33
N SER A 312 -0.35 -21.20 -2.88
CA SER A 312 -1.66 -21.78 -3.24
C SER A 312 -2.58 -21.93 -2.02
N LYS A 313 -2.06 -22.42 -0.89
CA LYS A 313 -2.83 -22.53 0.36
C LYS A 313 -3.30 -21.18 0.89
N LEU A 314 -2.45 -20.15 0.84
CA LEU A 314 -2.83 -18.81 1.29
C LEU A 314 -3.91 -18.19 0.39
N MET A 315 -3.84 -18.42 -0.92
CA MET A 315 -4.86 -17.98 -1.86
C MET A 315 -6.20 -18.68 -1.59
N GLU A 316 -6.18 -20.01 -1.43
CA GLU A 316 -7.38 -20.80 -1.11
C GLU A 316 -8.05 -20.34 0.21
N GLU A 317 -7.26 -20.09 1.26
CA GLU A 317 -7.80 -19.60 2.54
C GLU A 317 -8.41 -18.21 2.39
N LYS A 318 -7.75 -17.29 1.66
CA LYS A 318 -8.29 -15.95 1.43
C LYS A 318 -9.58 -15.98 0.61
N ASP A 319 -9.63 -16.79 -0.45
CA ASP A 319 -10.82 -16.99 -1.26
C ASP A 319 -11.97 -17.59 -0.44
N TYR A 320 -11.67 -18.53 0.46
CA TYR A 320 -12.66 -19.08 1.39
C TYR A 320 -13.21 -18.02 2.35
N GLN A 321 -12.37 -17.15 2.91
CA GLN A 321 -12.82 -16.10 3.82
C GLN A 321 -13.66 -15.04 3.10
N ILE A 322 -13.28 -14.64 1.88
CA ILE A 322 -14.05 -13.69 1.06
C ILE A 322 -15.41 -14.28 0.70
N ASN A 323 -15.45 -15.55 0.27
CA ASN A 323 -16.66 -16.19 -0.25
C ASN A 323 -17.44 -16.99 0.79
N LYS A 324 -17.15 -16.81 2.09
CA LYS A 324 -17.73 -17.59 3.18
C LYS A 324 -19.26 -17.55 3.19
N ALA A 325 -19.85 -16.37 2.99
CA ALA A 325 -21.31 -16.21 2.90
C ALA A 325 -21.90 -16.99 1.71
N THR A 326 -21.26 -16.88 0.54
CA THR A 326 -21.64 -17.61 -0.67
C THR A 326 -21.60 -19.12 -0.47
N HIS A 327 -20.58 -19.65 0.23
CA HIS A 327 -20.49 -21.08 0.54
C HIS A 327 -21.67 -21.58 1.37
N PHE A 328 -22.11 -20.83 2.38
CA PHE A 328 -23.29 -21.20 3.16
C PHE A 328 -24.56 -21.19 2.31
N ILE A 329 -24.75 -20.19 1.45
CA ILE A 329 -25.90 -20.11 0.54
C ILE A 329 -25.91 -21.31 -0.43
N PHE A 330 -24.76 -21.68 -0.99
CA PHE A 330 -24.63 -22.83 -1.89
C PHE A 330 -24.93 -24.15 -1.17
N ARG A 331 -24.49 -24.30 0.08
CA ARG A 331 -24.83 -25.46 0.91
C ARG A 331 -26.32 -25.54 1.21
N THR A 332 -26.97 -24.41 1.48
CA THR A 332 -28.42 -24.35 1.69
C THR A 332 -29.18 -24.75 0.43
N ALA A 333 -28.80 -24.24 -0.74
CA ALA A 333 -29.40 -24.64 -2.02
C ALA A 333 -29.19 -26.14 -2.29
N TYR A 334 -27.97 -26.65 -2.07
CA TYR A 334 -27.65 -28.07 -2.21
C TYR A 334 -28.48 -28.94 -1.25
N TYR A 335 -28.66 -28.51 0.00
CA TYR A 335 -29.49 -29.22 0.98
C TYR A 335 -30.93 -29.38 0.49
N ILE A 336 -31.52 -28.30 -0.04
CA ILE A 336 -32.89 -28.32 -0.59
C ILE A 336 -33.00 -29.36 -1.71
N ALA A 337 -32.06 -29.36 -2.65
CA ALA A 337 -32.04 -30.34 -3.74
C ALA A 337 -31.81 -31.78 -3.25
N LYS A 338 -30.86 -31.98 -2.32
CA LYS A 338 -30.53 -33.30 -1.77
C LYS A 338 -31.73 -33.98 -1.12
N TYR A 339 -32.59 -33.22 -0.46
CA TYR A 339 -33.80 -33.72 0.20
C TYR A 339 -35.08 -33.51 -0.63
N ASN A 340 -34.95 -33.20 -1.92
CA ASN A 340 -36.06 -33.00 -2.84
C ASN A 340 -37.15 -32.02 -2.34
N ARG A 341 -36.71 -30.93 -1.70
CA ARG A 341 -37.57 -29.87 -1.15
C ARG A 341 -37.87 -28.81 -2.21
N SER A 342 -38.95 -28.04 -2.03
CA SER A 342 -39.25 -26.92 -2.93
C SER A 342 -38.17 -25.83 -2.86
N PHE A 343 -37.78 -25.27 -4.02
CA PHE A 343 -36.86 -24.13 -4.07
C PHE A 343 -37.43 -22.85 -3.43
N ASP A 344 -38.73 -22.80 -3.18
CA ASP A 344 -39.36 -21.71 -2.43
C ASP A 344 -38.94 -21.70 -0.95
N ASP A 345 -38.43 -22.84 -0.43
CA ASP A 345 -37.90 -22.94 0.94
C ASP A 345 -36.53 -22.24 1.09
N HIS A 346 -35.85 -21.89 -0.01
CA HIS A 346 -34.49 -21.32 0.02
C HIS A 346 -34.41 -20.01 0.81
N LEU A 347 -35.32 -19.08 0.55
CA LEU A 347 -35.36 -17.80 1.25
C LEU A 347 -35.63 -17.99 2.75
N LYS A 348 -36.59 -18.85 3.10
CA LYS A 348 -36.98 -19.11 4.49
C LYS A 348 -35.84 -19.73 5.30
N LEU A 349 -35.09 -20.66 4.69
CA LEU A 349 -33.94 -21.30 5.32
C LEU A 349 -32.77 -20.34 5.52
N VAL A 350 -32.52 -19.44 4.56
CA VAL A 350 -31.51 -18.38 4.70
C VAL A 350 -31.88 -17.43 5.84
N GLN A 351 -33.14 -16.97 5.90
CA GLN A 351 -33.62 -16.12 7.00
C GLN A 351 -33.49 -16.79 8.36
N LEU A 352 -33.82 -18.08 8.46
CA LEU A 352 -33.62 -18.85 9.70
C LEU A 352 -32.14 -18.90 10.13
N GLN A 353 -31.22 -19.06 9.16
CA GLN A 353 -29.79 -19.05 9.46
C GLN A 353 -29.30 -17.67 9.92
N GLU A 354 -29.85 -16.58 9.39
CA GLU A 354 -29.57 -15.22 9.86
C GLU A 354 -30.08 -14.99 11.28
N LEU A 355 -31.28 -15.49 11.61
CA LEU A 355 -31.81 -15.45 12.98
C LEU A 355 -30.94 -16.24 13.97
N ASN A 356 -30.28 -17.31 13.50
CA ASN A 356 -29.30 -18.07 14.27
C ASN A 356 -27.90 -17.42 14.32
N GLY A 357 -27.74 -16.19 13.82
CA GLY A 357 -26.51 -15.40 13.93
C GLY A 357 -25.50 -15.59 12.79
N ILE A 358 -25.86 -16.25 11.69
CA ILE A 358 -24.97 -16.42 10.53
C ILE A 358 -25.10 -15.22 9.60
N LYS A 359 -23.98 -14.55 9.27
CA LYS A 359 -23.96 -13.41 8.34
C LYS A 359 -23.93 -13.90 6.88
N LEU A 360 -25.08 -13.82 6.19
CA LEU A 360 -25.26 -14.38 4.84
C LEU A 360 -25.31 -13.32 3.72
N GLY A 361 -25.21 -12.02 4.06
CA GLY A 361 -25.29 -10.94 3.08
C GLY A 361 -26.70 -10.79 2.50
N PHE A 362 -26.86 -10.05 1.40
CA PHE A 362 -28.18 -9.69 0.84
C PHE A 362 -28.41 -10.22 -0.59
N ILE A 363 -27.54 -11.11 -1.08
CA ILE A 363 -27.52 -11.56 -2.49
C ILE A 363 -27.71 -13.09 -2.52
N LEU A 364 -28.31 -13.63 -3.59
CA LEU A 364 -28.51 -15.07 -3.85
C LEU A 364 -29.54 -15.79 -2.96
N HIS A 365 -30.45 -15.04 -2.35
CA HIS A 365 -31.48 -15.60 -1.45
C HIS A 365 -32.77 -16.04 -2.17
N SER A 366 -32.93 -15.69 -3.45
CA SER A 366 -34.17 -15.94 -4.18
C SER A 366 -34.29 -17.39 -4.66
N ARG A 367 -35.52 -17.81 -4.97
CA ARG A 367 -35.82 -19.08 -5.66
C ARG A 367 -35.03 -19.23 -6.97
N HIS A 368 -34.96 -18.15 -7.75
CA HIS A 368 -34.24 -18.13 -9.03
C HIS A 368 -32.74 -18.34 -8.81
N SER A 369 -32.18 -17.69 -7.77
CA SER A 369 -30.79 -17.90 -7.35
C SER A 369 -30.55 -19.35 -6.94
N SER A 370 -31.43 -19.96 -6.15
CA SER A 370 -31.34 -21.37 -5.76
C SER A 370 -31.27 -22.30 -6.98
N THR A 371 -32.12 -22.04 -7.98
CA THR A 371 -32.15 -22.80 -9.24
C THR A 371 -30.83 -22.68 -10.01
N ASN A 372 -30.33 -21.45 -10.19
CA ASN A 372 -29.08 -21.20 -10.92
C ASN A 372 -27.86 -21.80 -10.20
N ILE A 373 -27.83 -21.73 -8.86
CA ILE A 373 -26.80 -22.36 -8.04
C ILE A 373 -26.79 -23.87 -8.26
N LEU A 374 -27.97 -24.51 -8.26
CA LEU A 374 -28.06 -25.96 -8.45
C LEU A 374 -27.71 -26.40 -9.87
N GLN A 375 -28.08 -25.61 -10.88
CA GLN A 375 -27.62 -25.84 -12.24
C GLN A 375 -26.08 -25.80 -12.34
N HIS A 376 -25.46 -24.82 -11.68
CA HIS A 376 -24.01 -24.72 -11.62
C HIS A 376 -23.39 -25.92 -10.89
N ILE A 377 -23.87 -26.27 -9.70
CA ILE A 377 -23.39 -27.43 -8.93
C ILE A 377 -23.53 -28.72 -9.77
N SER A 378 -24.68 -28.92 -10.42
CA SER A 378 -24.92 -30.09 -11.27
C SER A 378 -23.92 -30.17 -12.43
N LYS A 379 -23.66 -29.04 -13.10
CA LYS A 379 -22.70 -28.95 -14.20
C LYS A 379 -21.29 -29.33 -13.74
N GLU A 380 -20.83 -28.76 -12.62
CA GLU A 380 -19.49 -29.04 -12.07
C GLU A 380 -19.35 -30.49 -11.59
N MET A 381 -20.39 -31.05 -10.94
CA MET A 381 -20.40 -32.45 -10.54
C MET A 381 -20.34 -33.39 -11.74
N LYS A 382 -21.14 -33.14 -12.78
CA LYS A 382 -21.09 -33.91 -14.05
C LYS A 382 -19.72 -33.85 -14.69
N HIS A 383 -19.15 -32.65 -14.81
CA HIS A 383 -17.83 -32.46 -15.37
C HIS A 383 -16.76 -33.24 -14.59
N LYS A 384 -16.79 -33.20 -13.25
CA LYS A 384 -15.86 -33.95 -12.40
C LYS A 384 -16.00 -35.47 -12.56
N ILE A 385 -17.23 -35.98 -12.66
CA ILE A 385 -17.49 -37.41 -12.89
C ILE A 385 -16.94 -37.83 -14.25
N ILE A 386 -17.25 -37.09 -15.32
CA ILE A 386 -16.78 -37.38 -16.68
C ILE A 386 -15.25 -37.36 -16.73
N LYS A 387 -14.63 -36.34 -16.15
CA LYS A 387 -13.16 -36.23 -16.08
C LYS A 387 -12.55 -37.44 -15.37
N ASN A 388 -13.11 -37.84 -14.23
CA ASN A 388 -12.61 -39.01 -13.50
C ASN A 388 -12.75 -40.31 -14.29
N ILE A 389 -13.85 -40.48 -15.04
CA ILE A 389 -14.05 -41.64 -15.93
C ILE A 389 -12.97 -41.69 -17.02
N ILE A 390 -12.65 -40.54 -17.63
CA ILE A 390 -11.61 -40.42 -18.65
C ILE A 390 -10.23 -40.74 -18.05
N ASP A 391 -9.89 -40.10 -16.92
CA ASP A 391 -8.57 -40.23 -16.29
C ASP A 391 -8.31 -41.66 -15.78
N THR A 392 -9.34 -42.39 -15.36
CA THR A 392 -9.23 -43.78 -14.85
C THR A 392 -9.41 -44.85 -15.92
N THR A 393 -9.70 -44.49 -17.18
CA THR A 393 -10.06 -45.44 -18.27
C THR A 393 -11.12 -46.47 -17.86
N ALA A 394 -12.10 -46.04 -17.05
CA ALA A 394 -13.11 -46.94 -16.50
C ALA A 394 -14.02 -47.50 -17.62
N LYS A 395 -14.23 -48.82 -17.64
CA LYS A 395 -15.20 -49.45 -18.55
C LYS A 395 -16.61 -49.05 -18.13
N CYS A 396 -17.36 -48.37 -19.00
CA CYS A 396 -18.73 -47.98 -18.74
C CYS A 396 -19.71 -49.06 -19.24
N PHE A 397 -20.66 -49.46 -18.39
CA PHE A 397 -21.80 -50.30 -18.78
C PHE A 397 -23.07 -49.43 -18.70
N ILE A 398 -23.85 -49.41 -19.78
CA ILE A 398 -25.09 -48.62 -19.87
C ILE A 398 -26.26 -49.59 -19.65
N LEU A 399 -27.00 -49.37 -18.57
CA LEU A 399 -28.25 -50.07 -18.27
C LEU A 399 -29.40 -49.14 -18.68
N ILE A 400 -30.21 -49.58 -19.64
CA ILE A 400 -31.40 -48.85 -20.08
C ILE A 400 -32.59 -49.52 -19.37
N ASP A 401 -33.25 -48.77 -18.49
CA ASP A 401 -34.49 -49.18 -17.82
C ASP A 401 -35.69 -48.65 -18.61
N GLU A 402 -36.61 -49.54 -18.97
CA GLU A 402 -37.73 -49.26 -19.88
C GLU A 402 -39.03 -48.94 -19.10
N SER A 403 -38.93 -48.17 -18.02
CA SER A 403 -40.04 -47.91 -17.09
C SER A 403 -40.94 -46.72 -17.45
N THR A 404 -40.68 -46.03 -18.57
CA THR A 404 -41.59 -44.98 -19.09
C THR A 404 -41.83 -45.11 -20.59
N THR A 405 -42.39 -46.23 -21.02
CA THR A 405 -43.11 -46.30 -22.30
C THR A 405 -44.48 -45.64 -22.12
N VAL A 406 -44.64 -44.46 -22.73
CA VAL A 406 -45.94 -43.82 -22.96
C VAL A 406 -46.78 -44.77 -23.81
N THR A 407 -47.81 -45.37 -23.21
CA THR A 407 -48.87 -46.08 -23.92
C THR A 407 -49.76 -45.04 -24.62
N TYR A 408 -49.45 -44.72 -25.88
CA TYR A 408 -50.46 -44.22 -26.81
C TYR A 408 -51.23 -45.42 -27.34
N THR A 409 -52.50 -45.55 -26.95
CA THR A 409 -53.46 -46.41 -27.64
C THR A 409 -54.82 -45.71 -27.73
N GLN A 410 -55.14 -45.37 -28.98
CA GLN A 410 -56.43 -45.02 -29.62
C GLN A 410 -57.15 -43.73 -29.24
#